data_AF-A0A395X9Q8-F1
#
_entry.id   AF-A0A395X9Q8-F1
#
_cell.length_a   1.000
_cell.length_b   1.000
_cell.length_c   1.000
_cell.angle_alpha   90.00
_cell.angle_beta   90.00
_cell.angle_gamma   90.00
#
_symmetry.space_group_name_H-M   'P 1'
#
loop_
_entity.id
_entity.type
_entity.pdbx_description
1 polymer ?
#
loop_
_entity_poly.entity_id
_entity_poly.type
_entity_poly.pdbx_seq_one_letter_code
_entity_poly.pdbx_strand_id
1 'polypeptide(L)'
;MRTAEKAGRIFFTLIGILGVMLLLLPHIGISVDSIMSGSMEPVLRTGGIVFTDTKERRPEIGDIVTYQVGENRVTHRVIRKERKGYVTKGDANNKEDPTVVTADQIIGKVIFVLPCLGYVAVFVRQRTIFGILAVMIIQEMFFLLMQWKGERSRKSAERIYEK
;
A
#
# COMPACT_ATOMS: atom_id res chain seq x y z
N MET A 1 2.16 -21.84 26.22
CA MET A 1 2.73 -21.93 24.86
C MET A 1 1.68 -21.89 23.75
N ARG A 2 0.57 -22.67 23.80
CA ARG A 2 -0.45 -22.70 22.73
C ARG A 2 -1.14 -21.36 22.40
N THR A 3 -1.29 -20.44 23.35
CA THR A 3 -1.93 -19.14 23.12
C THR A 3 -1.03 -18.16 22.35
N ALA A 4 0.27 -18.12 22.67
CA ALA A 4 1.23 -17.28 21.97
C ALA A 4 1.44 -17.70 20.51
N GLU A 5 1.49 -19.01 20.24
CA GLU A 5 1.58 -19.55 18.88
C GLU A 5 0.34 -19.23 18.04
N LYS A 6 -0.86 -19.37 18.62
CA LYS A 6 -2.12 -19.00 17.96
C LYS A 6 -2.18 -17.50 17.66
N ALA A 7 -1.77 -16.66 18.61
CA ALA A 7 -1.75 -15.21 18.43
C ALA A 7 -0.78 -14.80 17.31
N GLY A 8 0.43 -15.38 17.28
CA GLY A 8 1.41 -15.13 16.22
C GLY A 8 0.89 -15.53 14.84
N ARG A 9 0.28 -16.71 14.72
CA ARG A 9 -0.32 -17.17 13.46
C ARG A 9 -1.41 -16.21 12.96
N ILE A 10 -2.37 -15.86 13.82
CA ILE A 10 -3.44 -14.91 13.47
C ILE A 10 -2.85 -13.58 13.01
N PHE A 11 -1.86 -13.05 13.73
CA PHE A 11 -1.20 -11.79 13.39
C PHE A 11 -0.59 -11.80 11.98
N PHE A 12 0.21 -12.81 11.64
CA PHE A 12 0.82 -12.89 10.31
C PHE A 12 -0.21 -13.18 9.21
N THR A 13 -1.23 -13.99 9.47
CA THR A 13 -2.32 -14.22 8.51
C THR A 13 -3.08 -12.93 8.20
N LEU A 14 -3.38 -12.10 9.21
CA LEU A 14 -4.03 -10.80 9.00
C LEU A 14 -3.16 -9.85 8.18
N ILE A 15 -1.84 -9.82 8.41
CA ILE A 15 -0.90 -9.05 7.58
C ILE A 15 -0.91 -9.53 6.13
N GLY A 16 -0.92 -10.85 5.91
CA GLY A 16 -1.00 -11.43 4.56
C GLY A 16 -2.28 -11.05 3.84
N ILE A 17 -3.43 -11.15 4.52
CA ILE A 17 -4.74 -10.74 3.98
C ILE A 17 -4.74 -9.25 3.64
N LEU A 18 -4.23 -8.40 4.54
CA LEU A 18 -4.08 -6.96 4.30
C LEU A 18 -3.22 -6.68 3.06
N GLY A 19 -2.09 -7.39 2.91
CA GLY A 19 -1.22 -7.30 1.74
C GLY A 19 -1.94 -7.67 0.43
N VAL A 20 -2.69 -8.77 0.42
CA VAL A 20 -3.50 -9.17 -0.74
C VAL A 20 -4.60 -8.15 -1.04
N MET A 21 -5.29 -7.64 -0.01
CA MET A 21 -6.33 -6.62 -0.17
C MET A 21 -5.78 -5.35 -0.83
N LEU A 22 -4.60 -4.87 -0.41
CA LEU A 22 -3.93 -3.72 -1.03
C LEU A 22 -3.63 -3.94 -2.52
N LEU A 23 -3.33 -5.17 -2.94
CA LEU A 23 -3.06 -5.51 -4.35
C LEU A 23 -4.32 -5.58 -5.20
N LEU A 24 -5.50 -5.76 -4.58
CA LEU A 24 -6.79 -5.74 -5.28
C LEU A 24 -7.35 -4.32 -5.46
N LEU A 25 -6.87 -3.33 -4.70
CA LEU A 25 -7.33 -1.93 -4.79
C LEU A 25 -7.30 -1.32 -6.20
N PRO A 26 -6.25 -1.52 -7.03
CA PRO A 26 -6.24 -0.99 -8.40
C PRO A 26 -7.39 -1.52 -9.27
N HIS A 27 -7.86 -2.74 -9.03
CA HIS A 27 -8.94 -3.37 -9.81
C HIS A 27 -10.31 -2.76 -9.53
N ILE A 28 -10.49 -2.16 -8.34
CA ILE A 28 -11.73 -1.46 -7.97
C ILE A 28 -11.66 0.06 -8.25
N GLY A 29 -10.57 0.51 -8.86
CA GLY A 29 -10.34 1.89 -9.26
C GLY A 29 -9.57 2.74 -8.25
N ILE A 30 -8.82 2.15 -7.31
CA ILE A 30 -7.98 2.87 -6.36
C ILE A 30 -6.51 2.63 -6.68
N SER A 31 -5.80 3.67 -7.14
CA SER A 31 -4.35 3.64 -7.33
C SER A 31 -3.66 3.85 -5.98
N VAL A 32 -2.56 3.14 -5.77
CA VAL A 32 -1.71 3.26 -4.58
C VAL A 32 -0.33 3.69 -5.04
N ASP A 33 0.07 4.90 -4.67
CA ASP A 33 1.34 5.49 -5.08
C ASP A 33 2.12 5.98 -3.85
N SER A 34 3.44 5.85 -3.91
CA SER A 34 4.34 6.30 -2.83
C SER A 34 4.80 7.73 -3.09
N ILE A 35 4.83 8.56 -2.05
CA ILE A 35 5.31 9.95 -2.14
C ILE A 35 6.83 9.97 -2.05
N MET A 36 7.48 10.32 -3.15
CA MET A 36 8.95 10.32 -3.28
C MET A 36 9.59 11.70 -3.10
N SER A 37 8.78 12.77 -3.06
CA SER A 37 9.25 14.15 -2.90
C SER A 37 8.49 14.87 -1.79
N GLY A 38 9.12 15.91 -1.22
CA GLY A 38 8.52 16.77 -0.21
C GLY A 38 7.71 17.95 -0.77
N SER A 39 7.33 17.94 -2.06
CA SER A 39 6.64 19.09 -2.69
C SER A 39 5.25 19.36 -2.12
N MET A 40 4.67 18.38 -1.43
CA MET A 40 3.36 18.46 -0.81
C MET A 40 3.42 18.52 0.73
N GLU A 41 4.60 18.75 1.31
CA GLU A 41 4.73 18.87 2.76
C GLU A 41 4.10 20.18 3.29
N PRO A 42 3.52 20.18 4.51
CA PRO A 42 3.43 19.06 5.46
C PRO A 42 2.24 18.11 5.22
N VAL A 43 1.37 18.41 4.24
CA VAL A 43 0.11 17.67 4.00
C VAL A 43 0.38 16.23 3.57
N LEU A 44 1.29 16.03 2.62
CA LEU A 44 1.81 14.73 2.23
C LEU A 44 3.30 14.66 2.55
N ARG A 45 3.66 13.80 3.51
CA ARG A 45 5.05 13.59 3.89
C ARG A 45 5.77 12.64 2.94
N THR A 46 7.03 12.92 2.68
CA THR A 46 7.92 12.02 1.94
C THR A 46 7.93 10.63 2.61
N GLY A 47 7.88 9.58 1.80
CA GLY A 47 7.75 8.21 2.31
C GLY A 47 6.35 7.85 2.81
N GLY A 48 5.33 8.65 2.51
CA GLY A 48 3.92 8.29 2.68
C GLY A 48 3.35 7.47 1.51
N ILE A 49 2.17 6.89 1.72
CA ILE A 49 1.34 6.31 0.66
C ILE A 49 0.15 7.23 0.41
N VAL A 50 -0.18 7.45 -0.86
CA VAL A 50 -1.45 8.05 -1.28
C VAL A 50 -2.33 7.03 -1.97
N PHE A 51 -3.62 7.12 -1.67
CA PHE A 51 -4.67 6.36 -2.30
C PHE A 51 -5.45 7.33 -3.17
N THR A 52 -5.49 7.04 -4.46
CA THR A 52 -6.06 7.90 -5.49
C THR A 52 -7.24 7.20 -6.14
N ASP A 53 -8.42 7.80 -6.06
CA ASP A 53 -9.60 7.34 -6.78
C ASP A 53 -9.47 7.69 -8.27
N THR A 54 -9.28 6.65 -9.07
CA THR A 54 -9.08 6.75 -10.53
C THR A 54 -10.37 6.98 -11.32
N LYS A 55 -11.53 6.87 -10.66
CA LYS A 55 -12.84 7.18 -11.25
C LYS A 55 -13.09 8.67 -11.28
N GLU A 56 -12.52 9.41 -10.32
CA GLU A 56 -12.67 10.86 -10.23
C GLU A 56 -11.56 11.58 -11.01
N ARG A 57 -11.88 11.96 -12.26
CA ARG A 57 -10.94 12.64 -13.19
C ARG A 57 -11.25 14.11 -13.42
N ARG A 58 -12.25 14.66 -12.74
CA ARG A 58 -12.67 16.07 -12.88
C ARG A 58 -12.52 16.78 -11.54
N PRO A 59 -11.28 16.99 -11.09
CA PRO A 59 -11.02 17.58 -9.78
C PRO A 59 -11.57 19.01 -9.68
N GLU A 60 -11.91 19.41 -8.45
CA GLU A 60 -12.28 20.77 -8.11
C GLU A 60 -11.06 21.60 -7.64
N ILE A 61 -11.22 22.92 -7.59
CA ILE A 61 -10.18 23.79 -7.01
C ILE A 61 -10.00 23.41 -5.54
N GLY A 62 -8.75 23.18 -5.13
CA GLY A 62 -8.39 22.73 -3.79
C GLY A 62 -8.15 21.23 -3.68
N ASP A 63 -8.56 20.43 -4.67
CA ASP A 63 -8.34 18.99 -4.65
C ASP A 63 -6.87 18.64 -4.89
N ILE A 64 -6.41 17.57 -4.24
CA ILE A 64 -5.11 16.97 -4.51
C ILE A 64 -5.30 15.87 -5.56
N VAL A 65 -4.53 15.92 -6.62
CA VAL A 65 -4.63 14.97 -7.74
C VAL A 65 -3.30 14.33 -8.03
N THR A 66 -3.34 13.07 -8.45
CA THR A 66 -2.22 12.41 -9.09
C THR A 66 -2.41 12.46 -10.59
N TYR A 67 -1.38 12.88 -11.32
CA TYR A 67 -1.41 13.00 -12.78
C TYR A 67 -0.09 12.52 -13.40
N GLN A 68 -0.14 12.18 -14.68
CA GLN A 68 0.98 11.63 -15.42
C GLN A 68 1.70 12.74 -16.21
N VAL A 69 3.02 12.84 -16.06
CA VAL A 69 3.90 13.73 -16.84
C VAL A 69 5.06 12.91 -17.39
N GLY A 70 5.04 12.64 -18.69
CA GLY A 70 5.95 11.68 -19.30
C GLY A 70 5.80 10.31 -18.64
N GLU A 71 6.90 9.74 -18.15
CA GLU A 71 6.91 8.46 -17.42
C GLU A 71 6.64 8.61 -15.90
N ASN A 72 6.59 9.85 -15.39
CA ASN A 72 6.50 10.11 -13.96
C ASN A 72 5.06 10.41 -13.51
N ARG A 73 4.72 9.96 -12.31
CA ARG A 73 3.49 10.35 -11.61
C ARG A 73 3.78 11.48 -10.63
N VAL A 74 3.03 12.57 -10.74
CA VAL A 74 3.15 13.74 -9.88
C VAL A 74 1.86 13.90 -9.09
N THR A 75 1.95 14.25 -7.81
CA THR A 75 0.77 14.49 -6.95
C THR A 75 0.82 15.91 -6.42
N HIS A 76 -0.08 16.79 -6.87
CA HIS A 76 -0.12 18.20 -6.49
C HIS A 76 -1.57 18.69 -6.32
N ARG A 77 -1.73 19.88 -5.72
CA ARG A 77 -3.04 20.50 -5.50
C ARG A 77 -3.47 21.34 -6.70
N VAL A 78 -4.72 21.21 -7.11
CA VAL A 78 -5.35 22.07 -8.12
C VAL A 78 -5.60 23.44 -7.50
N ILE A 79 -5.00 24.48 -8.07
CA ILE A 79 -5.15 25.86 -7.59
C ILE A 79 -6.03 26.70 -8.51
N ARG A 80 -6.15 26.32 -9.79
CA ARG A 80 -6.95 27.03 -10.79
C ARG A 80 -7.44 26.07 -11.87
N LYS A 81 -8.65 26.32 -12.36
CA LYS A 81 -9.23 25.67 -13.55
C LYS A 81 -9.14 26.61 -14.73
N GLU A 82 -8.68 26.11 -15.85
CA GLU A 82 -8.58 26.83 -17.12
C GLU A 82 -9.37 26.08 -18.20
N ARG A 83 -9.70 26.76 -19.31
CA ARG A 83 -10.44 26.12 -20.41
C ARG A 83 -9.76 24.88 -20.98
N LYS A 84 -8.43 24.81 -20.88
CA LYS A 84 -7.60 23.75 -21.45
C LYS A 84 -7.14 22.70 -20.42
N GLY A 85 -7.44 22.88 -19.12
CA GLY A 85 -6.99 21.95 -18.09
C GLY A 85 -6.93 22.56 -16.69
N TYR A 86 -6.01 22.06 -15.88
CA TYR A 86 -5.84 22.39 -14.47
C TYR A 86 -4.44 22.91 -14.22
N VAL A 87 -4.35 23.98 -13.43
CA VAL A 87 -3.07 24.45 -12.92
C VAL A 87 -2.88 23.85 -11.54
N THR A 88 -1.77 23.14 -11.39
CA THR A 88 -1.41 22.46 -10.16
C THR A 88 -0.24 23.15 -9.48
N LYS A 89 -0.11 22.91 -8.17
CA LYS A 89 0.99 23.41 -7.37
C LYS A 89 1.23 22.46 -6.19
N GLY A 90 2.49 22.15 -5.92
CA GLY A 90 2.90 21.52 -4.67
C GLY A 90 2.68 22.46 -3.48
N ASP A 91 2.08 21.98 -2.40
CA ASP A 91 1.79 22.79 -1.21
C ASP A 91 3.04 23.46 -0.61
N ALA A 92 4.21 22.80 -0.70
CA ALA A 92 5.50 23.32 -0.25
C ALA A 92 6.23 24.17 -1.32
N ASN A 93 5.76 24.16 -2.57
CA ASN A 93 6.43 24.85 -3.66
C ASN A 93 6.14 26.35 -3.61
N ASN A 94 7.13 27.18 -3.97
CA ASN A 94 6.96 28.64 -4.06
C ASN A 94 6.28 29.09 -5.37
N LYS A 95 6.30 28.24 -6.41
CA LYS A 95 5.79 28.55 -7.74
C LYS A 95 4.73 27.52 -8.17
N GLU A 96 3.82 27.93 -9.03
CA GLU A 96 2.89 27.05 -9.74
C GLU A 96 3.68 26.10 -10.65
N ASP A 97 3.11 24.93 -10.96
CA ASP A 97 3.72 24.05 -11.94
C ASP A 97 3.68 24.71 -13.33
N PRO A 98 4.76 24.61 -14.12
CA PRO A 98 4.88 25.36 -15.38
C PRO A 98 3.94 24.85 -16.48
N THR A 99 3.42 23.62 -16.35
CA THR A 99 2.63 22.95 -17.37
C THR A 99 1.20 22.80 -16.88
N VAL A 100 0.25 23.24 -17.71
CA VAL A 100 -1.18 22.99 -17.48
C VAL A 100 -1.46 21.50 -17.68
N VAL A 101 -2.08 20.88 -16.68
CA VAL A 101 -2.42 19.46 -16.67
C VAL A 101 -3.77 19.26 -17.35
N THR A 102 -3.80 18.47 -18.42
CA THR A 102 -5.06 18.17 -19.13
C THR A 102 -5.86 17.08 -18.41
N ALA A 103 -7.16 16.98 -18.68
CA ALA A 103 -8.03 16.01 -18.00
C ALA A 103 -7.66 14.54 -18.29
N ASP A 104 -7.04 14.26 -19.43
CA ASP A 104 -6.51 12.94 -19.81
C ASP A 104 -5.23 12.57 -19.04
N GLN A 105 -4.46 13.56 -18.58
CA GLN A 105 -3.29 13.32 -17.73
C GLN A 105 -3.67 13.04 -16.26
N ILE A 106 -4.88 13.42 -15.83
CA ILE A 106 -5.37 13.15 -14.48
C ILE A 106 -5.60 11.65 -14.33
N ILE A 107 -4.83 11.03 -13.43
CA ILE A 107 -5.02 9.64 -13.03
C ILE A 107 -6.22 9.55 -12.09
N GLY A 108 -6.30 10.48 -11.13
CA GLY A 108 -7.41 10.55 -10.21
C GLY A 108 -7.23 11.54 -9.06
N LYS A 109 -8.23 11.58 -8.17
CA LYS A 109 -8.23 12.40 -6.95
C LYS A 109 -7.70 11.63 -5.75
N VAL A 110 -6.82 12.24 -4.97
CA VAL A 110 -6.34 11.65 -3.71
C VAL A 110 -7.47 11.66 -2.69
N ILE A 111 -7.83 10.48 -2.18
CA ILE A 111 -8.91 10.29 -1.22
C ILE A 111 -8.39 9.98 0.19
N PHE A 112 -7.19 9.42 0.30
CA PHE A 112 -6.62 9.01 1.58
C PHE A 112 -5.09 9.01 1.54
N VAL A 113 -4.48 9.29 2.68
CA VAL A 113 -3.04 9.42 2.85
C VAL A 113 -2.63 8.70 4.11
N LEU A 114 -1.58 7.89 4.01
CA LEU A 114 -1.04 7.19 5.16
C LEU A 114 0.45 7.55 5.31
N PRO A 115 0.78 8.45 6.25
CA PRO A 115 2.17 8.85 6.48
C PRO A 115 2.96 7.65 7.01
N CYS A 116 4.23 7.51 6.57
CA CYS A 116 5.20 6.52 7.04
C CYS A 116 5.12 5.08 6.48
N LEU A 117 4.22 4.76 5.52
CA LEU A 117 4.15 3.41 4.92
C LEU A 117 4.67 3.32 3.47
N GLY A 118 5.12 4.42 2.89
CA GLY A 118 5.57 4.50 1.49
C GLY A 118 6.77 3.61 1.18
N TYR A 119 7.71 3.47 2.11
CA TYR A 119 8.86 2.56 1.96
C TYR A 119 8.43 1.08 1.87
N VAL A 120 7.37 0.70 2.59
CA VAL A 120 6.82 -0.66 2.52
C VAL A 120 6.10 -0.88 1.19
N ALA A 121 5.35 0.12 0.69
CA ALA A 121 4.67 0.01 -0.59
C ALA A 121 5.62 -0.13 -1.79
N VAL A 122 6.75 0.58 -1.80
CA VAL A 122 7.76 0.46 -2.86
C VAL A 122 8.34 -0.96 -2.92
N PHE A 123 8.60 -1.56 -1.76
CA PHE A 123 9.10 -2.93 -1.66
C PHE A 123 8.09 -3.97 -2.19
N VAL A 124 6.79 -3.67 -2.13
CA VAL A 124 5.68 -4.57 -2.50
C VAL A 124 5.27 -4.46 -3.98
N ARG A 125 5.89 -3.58 -4.78
CA ARG A 125 5.43 -3.29 -6.16
C ARG A 125 6.04 -4.19 -7.26
N GLN A 126 7.01 -5.07 -6.98
CA GLN A 126 7.65 -5.93 -7.99
C GLN A 126 7.43 -7.44 -7.73
N ARG A 127 6.67 -8.10 -8.62
CA ARG A 127 6.40 -9.56 -8.67
C ARG A 127 5.99 -10.22 -7.33
N THR A 128 5.28 -9.48 -6.49
CA THR A 128 5.17 -9.76 -5.06
C THR A 128 3.93 -10.57 -4.67
N ILE A 129 2.94 -10.73 -5.55
CA ILE A 129 1.79 -11.63 -5.28
C ILE A 129 2.29 -13.05 -5.00
N PHE A 130 3.14 -13.60 -5.88
CA PHE A 130 3.69 -14.94 -5.68
C PHE A 130 4.62 -15.01 -4.46
N GLY A 131 5.34 -13.93 -4.16
CA GLY A 131 6.18 -13.84 -2.95
C GLY A 131 5.36 -13.84 -1.66
N ILE A 132 4.30 -13.03 -1.58
CA ILE A 132 3.39 -12.96 -0.43
C ILE A 132 2.68 -14.30 -0.25
N LEU A 133 2.16 -14.90 -1.32
CA LEU A 133 1.52 -16.21 -1.26
C LEU A 133 2.51 -17.31 -0.82
N ALA A 134 3.74 -17.30 -1.34
CA ALA A 134 4.78 -18.25 -0.91
C ALA A 134 5.11 -18.10 0.57
N VAL A 135 5.27 -16.87 1.07
CA VAL A 135 5.49 -16.59 2.50
C VAL A 135 4.32 -17.10 3.35
N MET A 136 3.08 -16.87 2.92
CA MET A 136 1.89 -17.38 3.61
C MET A 136 1.85 -18.91 3.67
N ILE A 137 2.22 -19.59 2.58
CA ILE A 137 2.30 -21.06 2.53
C ILE A 137 3.41 -21.57 3.45
N ILE A 138 4.61 -21.00 3.36
CA ILE A 138 5.77 -21.38 4.18
C ILE A 138 5.46 -21.19 5.67
N GLN A 139 4.80 -20.08 6.03
CA GLN A 139 4.33 -19.82 7.39
C GLN A 139 3.41 -20.93 7.89
N GLU A 140 2.38 -21.30 7.13
CA GLU A 140 1.45 -22.35 7.56
C GLU A 140 2.15 -23.72 7.65
N MET A 141 3.06 -24.03 6.73
CA MET A 141 3.90 -25.24 6.82
C MET A 141 4.76 -25.25 8.08
N PHE A 142 5.36 -24.11 8.45
CA PHE A 142 6.16 -23.99 9.67
C PHE A 142 5.32 -24.25 10.93
N PHE A 143 4.12 -23.67 11.02
CA PHE A 143 3.22 -23.91 12.15
C PHE A 143 2.75 -25.38 12.21
N LEU A 144 2.47 -26.01 11.06
CA LEU A 144 2.12 -27.43 11.00
C LEU A 144 3.27 -28.33 11.47
N LEU A 145 4.51 -28.03 11.08
CA LEU A 145 5.70 -28.77 11.52
C LEU A 145 5.92 -28.65 13.04
N MET A 146 5.72 -27.45 13.59
CA MET A 146 5.79 -27.22 15.05
C MET A 146 4.74 -28.03 15.80
N GLN A 147 3.49 -28.08 15.30
CA GLN A 147 2.43 -28.90 15.86
C GLN A 147 2.77 -30.40 15.81
N TRP A 148 3.24 -30.89 14.66
CA TRP A 148 3.61 -32.29 14.48
C TRP A 148 4.74 -32.73 15.41
N LYS A 149 5.79 -31.91 15.55
CA LYS A 149 6.91 -32.18 16.48
C LYS A 149 6.44 -32.20 17.94
N GLY A 150 5.54 -31.28 18.32
CA GLY A 150 4.94 -31.23 19.65
C GLY A 150 4.12 -32.48 19.98
N GLU A 151 3.27 -32.94 19.05
CA GLU A 151 2.48 -34.17 19.23
C GLU A 151 3.35 -35.42 19.31
N ARG A 152 4.39 -35.51 18.47
CA ARG A 152 5.31 -36.65 18.47
C ARG A 152 6.09 -36.75 19.78
N SER A 153 6.56 -35.63 20.31
CA SER A 153 7.25 -35.60 21.60
C SER A 153 6.35 -36.04 22.75
N ARG A 154 5.05 -35.69 22.72
CA ARG A 154 4.09 -36.10 23.75
C ARG A 154 3.80 -37.60 23.71
N LYS A 155 3.55 -38.16 22.52
CA LYS A 155 3.33 -39.61 22.32
C LYS A 155 4.55 -40.46 22.66
N SER A 156 5.76 -39.92 22.52
CA SER A 156 6.99 -40.61 22.96
C SER A 156 7.14 -40.59 24.47
N ALA A 157 6.78 -39.48 25.14
CA ALA A 157 6.79 -39.40 26.60
C ALA A 157 5.74 -40.33 27.24
N GLU A 158 4.50 -40.31 26.75
CA GLU A 158 3.42 -41.21 27.21
C GLU A 158 3.83 -42.69 27.14
N ARG A 159 4.49 -43.11 26.04
CA ARG A 159 5.02 -44.48 25.87
C ARG A 159 6.18 -44.87 26.80
N ILE A 160 6.91 -43.89 27.35
CA ILE A 160 7.97 -44.15 28.33
C ILE A 160 7.36 -44.38 29.72
N TYR A 161 6.24 -43.71 30.04
CA TYR A 161 5.56 -43.86 31.33
C TYR A 161 4.58 -45.05 31.40
N GLU A 162 4.12 -45.57 30.25
CA GLU A 162 3.32 -46.81 30.18
C GLU A 162 4.16 -48.10 30.25
N LYS A 163 5.49 -48.01 30.31
CA LYS A 163 6.41 -49.14 30.51
C LYS A 163 6.99 -49.16 31.91
#